data_AF-A0A1C5CEM0-F1
#
_entry.id   AF-A0A1C5CEM0-F1
#
_cell.length_a   1.000
_cell.length_b   1.000
_cell.length_c   1.000
_cell.angle_alpha   90.00
_cell.angle_beta   90.00
_cell.angle_gamma   90.00
#
_symmetry.space_group_name_H-M   'P 1'
#
loop_
_entity.id
_entity.type
_entity.pdbx_description
1 polymer ?
#
loop_
_entity_poly.entity_id
_entity_poly.type
_entity_poly.pdbx_seq_one_letter_code
_entity_poly.pdbx_strand_id
1 'polypeptide(L)'
;MPTERGGGDDLPQYRSIADDLRNQILEGRLPAGQTLPKQHQLQRRYGVGRGTIQSAQQMLRDEGLLEEGAPGRAARVANRTTNLQPLAHHITRAFAARHVTLDVWSLTTEQLSKAVQNEVEAIREGRRRAPESITVRVLLPDLVTDHPYPRHVDDPADRRPLLRLRHVIRTYAGALEHSLTLLAERGLVEQVSVAIRGLPTIPGEKRYLINGTEMLTGYYSLERGQMQNNPDGASLDVLELRSDDLFASSLTAEGTSALERARFEQVVRWFESRWDQVARPLPLADEPGSQIRR
;
A
#
# COMPACT_ATOMS: atom_id res chain seq x y z
N MET A 1 12.31 15.50 -45.89
CA MET A 1 11.97 14.66 -44.73
C MET A 1 13.08 14.79 -43.68
N PRO A 2 12.82 15.49 -42.58
CA PRO A 2 13.29 15.13 -41.24
C PRO A 2 12.07 15.06 -40.29
N THR A 3 11.97 14.32 -39.18
CA THR A 3 12.91 13.60 -38.30
C THR A 3 12.06 12.73 -37.36
N GLU A 4 12.58 11.56 -36.97
CA GLU A 4 12.15 10.86 -35.74
C GLU A 4 12.42 11.73 -34.50
N ARG A 5 11.54 11.66 -33.48
CA ARG A 5 11.83 11.68 -32.02
C ARG A 5 10.56 11.79 -31.18
N GLY A 6 10.45 10.98 -30.11
CA GLY A 6 9.47 11.21 -29.04
C GLY A 6 9.07 10.00 -28.18
N GLY A 7 9.91 8.97 -28.00
CA GLY A 7 9.56 7.80 -27.17
C GLY A 7 10.23 7.74 -25.78
N GLY A 8 11.21 8.61 -25.50
CA GLY A 8 12.04 8.54 -24.29
C GLY A 8 11.89 9.70 -23.30
N ASP A 9 11.42 10.86 -23.74
CA ASP A 9 11.27 12.08 -22.92
C ASP A 9 9.91 12.21 -22.23
N ASP A 10 8.91 11.43 -22.63
CA ASP A 10 7.55 11.54 -22.09
C ASP A 10 7.40 10.82 -20.73
N LEU A 11 8.26 9.83 -20.45
CA LEU A 11 8.21 9.01 -19.23
C LEU A 11 8.53 9.80 -17.94
N PRO A 12 9.52 10.71 -17.91
CA PRO A 12 9.73 11.61 -16.77
C PRO A 12 8.62 12.66 -16.65
N GLN A 13 8.06 13.11 -17.77
CA GLN A 13 7.20 14.29 -17.80
C GLN A 13 5.81 14.03 -17.23
N TYR A 14 5.19 12.86 -17.51
CA TYR A 14 3.90 12.53 -16.90
C TYR A 14 4.01 12.32 -15.38
N ARG A 15 5.15 11.79 -14.89
CA ARG A 15 5.40 11.60 -13.45
C ARG A 15 5.52 12.94 -12.73
N SER A 16 6.29 13.88 -13.27
CA SER A 16 6.40 15.23 -12.70
C SER A 16 5.05 15.95 -12.64
N ILE A 17 4.20 15.79 -13.66
CA ILE A 17 2.84 16.34 -13.66
C ILE A 17 1.96 15.66 -12.61
N ALA A 18 2.06 14.32 -12.48
CA ALA A 18 1.36 13.60 -11.42
C ALA A 18 1.82 14.06 -10.03
N ASP A 19 3.13 14.27 -9.82
CA ASP A 19 3.68 14.77 -8.56
C ASP A 19 3.17 16.17 -8.20
N ASP A 20 3.14 17.10 -9.15
CA ASP A 20 2.61 18.45 -8.91
C ASP A 20 1.10 18.43 -8.59
N LEU A 21 0.30 17.69 -9.36
CA LEU A 21 -1.13 17.54 -9.10
C LEU A 21 -1.40 16.81 -7.78
N ARG A 22 -0.60 15.79 -7.45
CA ARG A 22 -0.63 15.11 -6.15
C ARG A 22 -0.40 16.11 -5.04
N ASN A 23 0.68 16.89 -5.09
CA ASN A 23 0.97 17.90 -4.06
C ASN A 23 -0.17 18.92 -3.92
N GLN A 24 -0.76 19.38 -5.03
CA GLN A 24 -1.92 20.26 -4.99
C GLN A 24 -3.16 19.64 -4.30
N ILE A 25 -3.41 18.36 -4.53
CA ILE A 25 -4.51 17.61 -3.88
C ILE A 25 -4.18 17.43 -2.38
N LEU A 26 -2.97 17.00 -2.05
CA LEU A 26 -2.55 16.72 -0.68
C LEU A 26 -2.47 17.97 0.21
N GLU A 27 -2.11 19.11 -0.36
CA GLU A 27 -2.08 20.42 0.32
C GLU A 27 -3.46 21.09 0.38
N GLY A 28 -4.51 20.49 -0.20
CA GLY A 28 -5.86 21.04 -0.22
C GLY A 28 -6.08 22.21 -1.19
N ARG A 29 -5.11 22.53 -2.05
CA ARG A 29 -5.26 23.52 -3.14
C ARG A 29 -6.24 23.04 -4.21
N LEU A 30 -6.33 21.72 -4.40
CA LEU A 30 -7.37 21.05 -5.18
C LEU A 30 -8.25 20.21 -4.22
N PRO A 31 -9.32 20.78 -3.64
CA PRO A 31 -10.16 20.09 -2.66
C PRO A 31 -10.86 18.85 -3.22
N ALA A 32 -11.17 17.90 -2.32
CA ALA A 32 -11.96 16.71 -2.62
C ALA A 32 -13.30 17.07 -3.30
N GLY A 33 -13.68 16.30 -4.31
CA GLY A 33 -14.86 16.55 -5.13
C GLY A 33 -14.73 17.70 -6.13
N GLN A 34 -13.61 18.43 -6.16
CA GLN A 34 -13.38 19.43 -7.19
C GLN A 34 -13.13 18.76 -8.54
N THR A 35 -13.70 19.32 -9.60
CA THR A 35 -13.40 18.88 -10.97
C THR A 35 -12.06 19.46 -11.42
N LEU A 36 -11.16 18.62 -11.93
CA LEU A 36 -9.90 19.10 -12.49
C LEU A 36 -10.14 19.98 -13.71
N PRO A 37 -9.18 20.86 -14.04
CA PRO A 37 -9.16 21.51 -15.34
C PRO A 37 -9.32 20.48 -16.47
N LYS A 38 -10.05 20.85 -17.53
CA LYS A 38 -10.26 19.97 -18.68
C LYS A 38 -8.92 19.59 -19.29
N GLN A 39 -8.85 18.42 -19.92
CA GLN A 39 -7.60 17.89 -20.48
C GLN A 39 -6.85 18.90 -21.36
N HIS A 40 -7.54 19.60 -22.26
CA HIS A 40 -6.94 20.63 -23.10
C HIS A 40 -6.39 21.85 -22.32
N GLN A 41 -6.92 22.13 -21.13
CA GLN A 41 -6.41 23.18 -20.24
C GLN A 41 -5.13 22.72 -19.53
N LEU A 42 -5.07 21.45 -19.10
CA LEU A 42 -3.86 20.86 -18.53
C LEU A 42 -2.74 20.76 -19.57
N GLN A 43 -3.06 20.37 -20.81
CA GLN A 43 -2.11 20.39 -21.93
C GLN A 43 -1.51 21.77 -22.14
N ARG A 44 -2.34 22.83 -22.12
CA ARG A 44 -1.85 24.22 -22.21
C ARG A 44 -1.03 24.65 -21.00
N ARG A 45 -1.44 24.26 -19.79
CA ARG A 45 -0.77 24.62 -18.53
C ARG A 45 0.62 24.01 -18.43
N TYR A 46 0.76 22.74 -18.79
CA TYR A 46 2.02 22.01 -18.67
C TYR A 46 2.82 21.96 -19.97
N GLY A 47 2.27 22.43 -21.09
CA GLY A 47 2.94 22.43 -22.39
C GLY A 47 3.17 21.03 -22.98
N VAL A 48 2.29 20.07 -22.68
CA VAL A 48 2.47 18.65 -23.04
C VAL A 48 1.37 18.05 -23.90
N GLY A 49 1.67 16.88 -24.47
CA GLY A 49 0.75 16.09 -25.29
C GLY A 49 -0.42 15.48 -24.50
N ARG A 50 -1.42 15.00 -25.26
CA ARG A 50 -2.64 14.38 -24.72
C ARG A 50 -2.32 13.11 -23.92
N GLY A 51 -1.42 12.27 -24.44
CA GLY A 51 -1.03 10.99 -23.85
C GLY A 51 -0.29 11.14 -22.52
N THR A 52 0.55 12.18 -22.40
CA THR A 52 1.27 12.54 -21.16
C THR A 52 0.29 12.91 -20.05
N ILE A 53 -0.72 13.75 -20.33
CA ILE A 53 -1.78 14.08 -19.37
C ILE A 53 -2.62 12.86 -19.00
N GLN A 54 -2.94 11.98 -19.96
CA GLN A 54 -3.70 10.76 -19.66
C GLN A 54 -2.92 9.82 -18.74
N SER A 55 -1.62 9.67 -18.97
CA SER A 55 -0.75 8.82 -18.16
C SER A 55 -0.60 9.38 -16.74
N ALA A 56 -0.43 10.71 -16.59
CA ALA A 56 -0.42 11.37 -15.29
C ALA A 56 -1.74 11.20 -14.54
N GLN A 57 -2.87 11.40 -15.23
CA GLN A 57 -4.20 11.22 -14.62
C GLN A 57 -4.49 9.75 -14.30
N GLN A 58 -3.99 8.81 -15.10
CA GLN A 58 -4.14 7.37 -14.82
C GLN A 58 -3.36 6.99 -13.58
N MET A 59 -2.12 7.43 -13.44
CA MET A 59 -1.32 7.24 -12.24
C MET A 59 -2.04 7.77 -10.98
N LEU A 60 -2.62 8.97 -11.06
CA LEU A 60 -3.40 9.52 -9.93
C LEU A 60 -4.72 8.77 -9.67
N ARG A 61 -5.32 8.12 -10.68
CA ARG A 61 -6.47 7.22 -10.49
C ARG A 61 -6.05 5.92 -9.82
N ASP A 62 -4.93 5.34 -10.24
CA ASP A 62 -4.36 4.12 -9.66
C ASP A 62 -3.95 4.35 -8.19
N GLU A 63 -3.55 5.57 -7.85
CA GLU A 63 -3.28 6.03 -6.48
C GLU A 63 -4.55 6.36 -5.67
N GLY A 64 -5.73 6.34 -6.30
CA GLY A 64 -7.01 6.68 -5.66
C GLY A 64 -7.22 8.16 -5.36
N LEU A 65 -6.41 9.05 -5.95
CA LEU A 65 -6.51 10.51 -5.77
C LEU A 65 -7.53 11.16 -6.71
N LEU A 66 -7.80 10.51 -7.85
CA LEU A 66 -8.81 10.94 -8.82
C LEU A 66 -9.88 9.87 -9.03
N GLU A 67 -11.12 10.33 -9.22
CA GLU A 67 -12.25 9.53 -9.71
C GLU A 67 -12.54 9.86 -11.18
N GLU A 68 -13.11 8.90 -11.90
CA GLU A 68 -13.66 9.17 -13.23
C GLU A 68 -14.78 10.22 -13.15
N GLY A 69 -14.74 11.20 -14.06
CA GLY A 69 -15.85 12.10 -14.26
C GLY A 69 -16.99 11.39 -15.00
N ALA A 70 -18.21 11.93 -14.93
CA ALA A 70 -19.32 11.46 -15.78
C ALA A 70 -18.89 11.47 -17.27
N PRO A 71 -19.48 10.62 -18.14
CA PRO A 71 -19.10 10.55 -19.55
C PRO A 71 -19.00 11.92 -20.21
N GLY A 72 -17.81 12.26 -20.74
CA GLY A 72 -17.52 13.56 -21.37
C GLY A 72 -17.12 14.70 -20.41
N ARG A 73 -16.97 14.45 -19.10
CA ARG A 73 -16.51 15.43 -18.10
C ARG A 73 -15.06 15.20 -17.69
N ALA A 74 -14.43 16.25 -17.18
CA ALA A 74 -13.08 16.15 -16.63
C ALA A 74 -13.06 15.29 -15.36
N ALA A 75 -11.90 14.67 -15.09
CA ALA A 75 -11.68 13.88 -13.88
C ALA A 75 -11.94 14.74 -12.62
N ARG A 76 -12.37 14.09 -11.54
CA ARG A 76 -12.68 14.77 -10.28
C ARG A 76 -11.68 14.32 -9.23
N VAL A 77 -11.23 15.23 -8.36
CA VAL A 77 -10.52 14.85 -7.14
C VAL A 77 -11.46 13.97 -6.35
N ALA A 78 -10.98 12.79 -5.93
CA ALA A 78 -11.82 11.80 -5.27
C ALA A 78 -12.58 12.46 -4.11
N ASN A 79 -13.93 12.36 -4.11
CA ASN A 79 -14.76 12.90 -3.03
C ASN A 79 -15.01 11.81 -2.02
N ARG A 80 -13.92 11.33 -1.45
CA ARG A 80 -13.95 10.56 -0.24
C ARG A 80 -14.09 11.58 0.88
N THR A 81 -15.16 11.47 1.68
CA THR A 81 -15.27 12.13 3.00
C THR A 81 -13.87 12.17 3.61
N THR A 82 -13.46 13.32 4.15
CA THR A 82 -12.08 13.75 4.50
C THR A 82 -11.13 12.75 5.20
N ASN A 83 -11.59 11.53 5.49
CA ASN A 83 -10.93 10.43 6.19
C ASN A 83 -10.58 9.19 5.35
N LEU A 84 -10.89 9.10 4.03
CA LEU A 84 -10.50 7.94 3.20
C LEU A 84 -9.34 8.27 2.24
N GLN A 85 -8.24 8.77 2.78
CA GLN A 85 -7.01 8.96 2.01
C GLN A 85 -6.35 7.59 1.73
N PRO A 86 -5.66 7.44 0.58
CA PRO A 86 -4.94 6.20 0.28
C PRO A 86 -3.81 5.97 1.28
N LEU A 87 -3.39 4.72 1.47
CA LEU A 87 -2.30 4.39 2.40
C LEU A 87 -1.03 5.22 2.13
N ALA A 88 -0.70 5.42 0.85
CA ALA A 88 0.46 6.21 0.44
C ALA A 88 0.47 7.61 1.06
N HIS A 89 -0.67 8.31 1.13
CA HIS A 89 -0.78 9.62 1.75
C HIS A 89 -0.31 9.61 3.22
N HIS A 90 -0.79 8.64 3.99
CA HIS A 90 -0.46 8.52 5.41
C HIS A 90 1.02 8.15 5.61
N ILE A 91 1.56 7.25 4.78
CA ILE A 91 2.98 6.87 4.81
C ILE A 91 3.88 8.07 4.45
N THR A 92 3.54 8.84 3.41
CA THR A 92 4.24 10.07 3.04
C THR A 92 4.28 11.07 4.19
N ARG A 93 3.18 11.24 4.93
CA ARG A 93 3.14 12.10 6.12
C ARG A 93 3.96 11.52 7.28
N ALA A 94 3.88 10.22 7.52
CA ALA A 94 4.63 9.54 8.57
C ALA A 94 6.14 9.72 8.41
N PHE A 95 6.65 9.57 7.18
CA PHE A 95 8.06 9.72 6.82
C PHE A 95 8.57 11.17 6.89
N ALA A 96 7.73 12.15 7.24
CA ALA A 96 8.20 13.51 7.54
C ALA A 96 8.65 13.66 9.01
N ALA A 97 8.35 12.68 9.86
CA ALA A 97 8.78 12.68 11.26
C ALA A 97 10.26 12.29 11.40
N ARG A 98 10.88 12.71 12.51
CA ARG A 98 12.25 12.29 12.87
C ARG A 98 12.33 10.80 13.18
N HIS A 99 11.29 10.26 13.80
CA HIS A 99 11.19 8.85 14.17
C HIS A 99 9.91 8.28 13.56
N VAL A 100 10.06 7.29 12.70
CA VAL A 100 8.93 6.60 12.04
C VAL A 100 8.68 5.28 12.76
N THR A 101 7.45 5.05 13.19
CA THR A 101 7.01 3.75 13.72
C THR A 101 5.77 3.26 12.99
N LEU A 102 5.77 2.00 12.56
CA LEU A 102 4.65 1.37 11.88
C LEU A 102 4.40 0.00 12.51
N ASP A 103 3.24 -0.16 13.15
CA ASP A 103 2.73 -1.47 13.57
C ASP A 103 1.57 -1.87 12.67
N VAL A 104 1.74 -2.97 11.96
CA VAL A 104 0.86 -3.34 10.85
C VAL A 104 0.35 -4.75 11.04
N TRP A 105 -0.95 -4.93 10.83
CA TRP A 105 -1.58 -6.24 10.69
C TRP A 105 -2.37 -6.24 9.39
N SER A 106 -2.08 -7.16 8.48
CA SER A 106 -2.76 -7.22 7.18
C SER A 106 -2.65 -8.61 6.54
N LEU A 107 -3.42 -8.85 5.47
CA LEU A 107 -3.37 -10.11 4.72
C LEU A 107 -2.04 -10.27 3.97
N THR A 108 -1.57 -9.15 3.40
CA THR A 108 -0.29 -9.01 2.69
C THR A 108 0.26 -7.61 2.98
N THR A 109 1.54 -7.37 2.68
CA THR A 109 2.16 -6.04 2.76
C THR A 109 2.15 -5.29 1.43
N GLU A 110 1.42 -5.75 0.41
CA GLU A 110 1.56 -5.22 -0.95
C GLU A 110 1.43 -3.68 -1.04
N GLN A 111 0.35 -3.13 -0.48
CA GLN A 111 0.12 -1.69 -0.51
C GLN A 111 1.15 -0.93 0.32
N LEU A 112 1.54 -1.48 1.47
CA LEU A 112 2.55 -0.89 2.34
C LEU A 112 3.93 -0.87 1.69
N SER A 113 4.34 -1.99 1.08
CA SER A 113 5.61 -2.12 0.38
C SER A 113 5.74 -1.09 -0.73
N LYS A 114 4.68 -0.88 -1.52
CA LYS A 114 4.65 0.15 -2.58
C LYS A 114 4.77 1.56 -2.00
N ALA A 115 3.98 1.87 -0.96
CA ALA A 115 4.00 3.18 -0.32
C ALA A 115 5.38 3.50 0.29
N VAL A 116 5.99 2.54 1.00
CA VAL A 116 7.32 2.68 1.59
C VAL A 116 8.40 2.81 0.50
N GLN A 117 8.30 2.05 -0.59
CA GLN A 117 9.26 2.14 -1.70
C GLN A 117 9.33 3.56 -2.29
N ASN A 118 8.19 4.25 -2.41
CA ASN A 118 8.17 5.64 -2.87
C ASN A 118 8.96 6.57 -1.93
N GLU A 119 8.85 6.36 -0.61
CA GLU A 119 9.57 7.16 0.38
C GLU A 119 11.07 6.83 0.41
N VAL A 120 11.42 5.55 0.28
CA VAL A 120 12.81 5.10 0.14
C VAL A 120 13.46 5.77 -1.07
N GLU A 121 12.79 5.81 -2.22
CA GLU A 121 13.34 6.45 -3.42
C GLU A 121 13.44 7.97 -3.25
N ALA A 122 12.45 8.61 -2.63
CA ALA A 122 12.50 10.04 -2.33
C ALA A 122 13.68 10.42 -1.42
N ILE A 123 14.00 9.57 -0.44
CA ILE A 123 15.17 9.75 0.44
C ILE A 123 16.47 9.55 -0.35
N ARG A 124 16.56 8.49 -1.15
CA ARG A 124 17.74 8.18 -1.96
C ARG A 124 18.08 9.27 -2.98
N GLU A 125 17.08 9.88 -3.57
CA GLU A 125 17.23 10.98 -4.53
C GLU A 125 17.38 12.36 -3.86
N GLY A 126 17.37 12.43 -2.52
CA GLY A 126 17.48 13.69 -1.78
C GLY A 126 16.25 14.59 -1.86
N ARG A 127 15.13 14.11 -2.42
CA ARG A 127 13.85 14.82 -2.47
C ARG A 127 13.16 14.90 -1.10
N ARG A 128 13.51 13.99 -0.20
CA ARG A 128 13.02 13.94 1.19
C ARG A 128 14.19 13.86 2.16
N ARG A 129 14.10 14.61 3.27
CA ARG A 129 15.01 14.44 4.40
C ARG A 129 14.77 13.07 5.07
N ALA A 130 15.82 12.28 5.21
CA ALA A 130 15.75 10.99 5.88
C ALA A 130 15.33 11.13 7.36
N PRO A 131 14.46 10.24 7.87
CA PRO A 131 14.26 10.09 9.31
C PRO A 131 15.55 9.68 10.03
N GLU A 132 15.63 9.97 11.31
CA GLU A 132 16.72 9.51 12.19
C GLU A 132 16.56 8.02 12.51
N SER A 133 15.30 7.56 12.66
CA SER A 133 15.01 6.14 12.87
C SER A 133 13.73 5.67 12.19
N ILE A 134 13.70 4.40 11.76
CA ILE A 134 12.53 3.72 11.22
C ILE A 134 12.36 2.37 11.93
N THR A 135 11.20 2.15 12.56
CA THR A 135 10.82 0.87 13.16
C THR A 135 9.53 0.36 12.54
N VAL A 136 9.55 -0.86 11.99
CA VAL A 136 8.39 -1.49 11.35
C VAL A 136 8.17 -2.89 11.91
N ARG A 137 6.98 -3.12 12.48
CA ARG A 137 6.53 -4.43 12.96
C ARG A 137 5.31 -4.87 12.16
N VAL A 138 5.37 -6.04 11.56
CA VAL A 138 4.29 -6.56 10.71
C VAL A 138 3.82 -7.92 11.21
N LEU A 139 2.51 -8.06 11.36
CA LEU A 139 1.78 -9.31 11.59
C LEU A 139 1.05 -9.72 10.31
N LEU A 140 1.37 -10.91 9.80
CA LEU A 140 0.77 -11.50 8.60
C LEU A 140 0.18 -12.88 8.93
N PRO A 141 -0.69 -13.44 8.08
CA PRO A 141 -0.98 -14.87 8.13
C PRO A 141 0.32 -15.67 8.02
N ASP A 142 0.46 -16.70 8.84
CA ASP A 142 1.59 -17.62 8.70
C ASP A 142 1.52 -18.40 7.38
N LEU A 143 2.64 -19.04 7.04
CA LEU A 143 2.79 -19.79 5.79
C LEU A 143 2.60 -21.30 5.96
N VAL A 144 2.17 -21.75 7.14
CA VAL A 144 2.09 -23.19 7.48
C VAL A 144 0.65 -23.64 7.70
N THR A 145 -0.17 -22.79 8.31
CA THR A 145 -1.59 -23.02 8.57
C THR A 145 -2.36 -23.12 7.26
N ASP A 146 -3.32 -24.03 7.22
CA ASP A 146 -4.26 -24.18 6.12
C ASP A 146 -5.41 -23.19 6.32
N HIS A 147 -5.16 -21.94 5.95
CA HIS A 147 -6.11 -20.85 6.14
C HIS A 147 -7.39 -21.08 5.33
N PRO A 148 -8.57 -20.63 5.80
CA PRO A 148 -9.84 -20.88 5.09
C PRO A 148 -9.96 -20.13 3.76
N TYR A 149 -9.15 -19.09 3.53
CA TYR A 149 -9.15 -18.27 2.33
C TYR A 149 -7.72 -17.85 1.93
N PRO A 150 -7.50 -17.48 0.65
CA PRO A 150 -8.40 -17.74 -0.47
C PRO A 150 -8.56 -19.25 -0.72
N ARG A 151 -9.69 -19.65 -1.30
CA ARG A 151 -9.99 -21.06 -1.61
C ARG A 151 -10.68 -21.20 -2.95
N HIS A 152 -10.48 -22.33 -3.59
CA HIS A 152 -11.23 -22.70 -4.78
C HIS A 152 -12.69 -22.99 -4.38
N VAL A 153 -13.63 -22.54 -5.22
CA VAL A 153 -15.08 -22.64 -4.96
C VAL A 153 -15.52 -24.09 -5.04
N ASP A 154 -15.15 -24.78 -6.11
CA ASP A 154 -15.69 -26.12 -6.43
C ASP A 154 -14.90 -27.26 -5.80
N ASP A 155 -13.60 -27.07 -5.55
CA ASP A 155 -12.75 -28.02 -4.82
C ASP A 155 -11.96 -27.29 -3.72
N PRO A 156 -12.52 -27.18 -2.49
CA PRO A 156 -11.87 -26.49 -1.38
C PRO A 156 -10.57 -27.13 -0.89
N ALA A 157 -10.27 -28.37 -1.28
CA ALA A 157 -9.01 -29.03 -0.96
C ALA A 157 -7.88 -28.62 -1.92
N ASP A 158 -8.21 -27.98 -3.04
CA ASP A 158 -7.22 -27.42 -3.96
C ASP A 158 -6.43 -26.30 -3.28
N ARG A 159 -5.15 -26.57 -3.03
CA ARG A 159 -4.25 -25.67 -2.30
C ARG A 159 -3.68 -24.54 -3.17
N ARG A 160 -3.88 -24.56 -4.48
CA ARG A 160 -3.30 -23.55 -5.38
C ARG A 160 -3.60 -22.11 -4.93
N PRO A 161 -4.84 -21.74 -4.56
CA PRO A 161 -5.13 -20.38 -4.07
C PRO A 161 -4.33 -20.00 -2.81
N LEU A 162 -4.22 -20.91 -1.84
CA LEU A 162 -3.42 -20.68 -0.63
C LEU A 162 -1.93 -20.57 -0.93
N LEU A 163 -1.40 -21.43 -1.81
CA LEU A 163 0.01 -21.36 -2.24
C LEU A 163 0.30 -20.03 -2.94
N ARG A 164 -0.64 -19.50 -3.73
CA ARG A 164 -0.53 -18.17 -4.31
C ARG A 164 -0.50 -17.06 -3.26
N LEU A 165 -1.40 -17.10 -2.27
CA LEU A 165 -1.37 -16.12 -1.17
C LEU A 165 -0.01 -16.16 -0.44
N ARG A 166 0.50 -17.35 -0.13
CA ARG A 166 1.81 -17.54 0.52
C ARG A 166 2.95 -16.94 -0.31
N HIS A 167 2.92 -17.14 -1.62
CA HIS A 167 3.87 -16.51 -2.54
C HIS A 167 3.77 -14.98 -2.51
N VAL A 168 2.57 -14.41 -2.59
CA VAL A 168 2.35 -12.95 -2.51
C VAL A 168 2.85 -12.38 -1.18
N ILE A 169 2.58 -13.06 -0.06
CA ILE A 169 3.07 -12.68 1.27
C ILE A 169 4.60 -12.60 1.26
N ARG A 170 5.30 -13.66 0.83
CA ARG A 170 6.77 -13.67 0.77
C ARG A 170 7.32 -12.54 -0.10
N THR A 171 6.78 -12.39 -1.30
CA THR A 171 7.24 -11.40 -2.28
C THR A 171 7.19 -9.98 -1.72
N TYR A 172 6.03 -9.55 -1.19
CA TYR A 172 5.89 -8.17 -0.72
C TYR A 172 6.46 -7.94 0.69
N ALA A 173 6.50 -8.96 1.55
CA ALA A 173 7.14 -8.83 2.85
C ALA A 173 8.66 -8.71 2.70
N GLY A 174 9.27 -9.54 1.85
CA GLY A 174 10.69 -9.47 1.53
C GLY A 174 11.06 -8.15 0.83
N ALA A 175 10.24 -7.68 -0.11
CA ALA A 175 10.46 -6.39 -0.77
C ALA A 175 10.41 -5.20 0.23
N LEU A 176 9.47 -5.21 1.17
CA LEU A 176 9.36 -4.21 2.22
C LEU A 176 10.59 -4.21 3.13
N GLU A 177 10.99 -5.38 3.63
CA GLU A 177 12.16 -5.54 4.48
C GLU A 177 13.43 -5.03 3.76
N HIS A 178 13.68 -5.54 2.55
CA HIS A 178 14.83 -5.14 1.74
C HIS A 178 14.89 -3.63 1.48
N SER A 179 13.75 -3.01 1.12
CA SER A 179 13.71 -1.58 0.81
C SER A 179 14.11 -0.71 2.01
N LEU A 180 13.71 -1.12 3.22
CA LEU A 180 14.03 -0.40 4.45
C LEU A 180 15.46 -0.66 4.91
N THR A 181 15.93 -1.92 4.89
CA THR A 181 17.30 -2.25 5.29
C THR A 181 18.33 -1.59 4.37
N LEU A 182 18.00 -1.41 3.08
CA LEU A 182 18.85 -0.70 2.13
C LEU A 182 19.16 0.74 2.56
N LEU A 183 18.24 1.42 3.27
CA LEU A 183 18.49 2.77 3.78
C LEU A 183 19.57 2.77 4.87
N ALA A 184 19.58 1.75 5.73
CA ALA A 184 20.61 1.59 6.77
C ALA A 184 21.96 1.18 6.17
N GLU A 185 21.96 0.23 5.23
CA GLU A 185 23.19 -0.23 4.54
C GLU A 185 23.90 0.90 3.81
N ARG A 186 23.14 1.86 3.27
CA ARG A 186 23.67 3.05 2.60
C ARG A 186 24.02 4.20 3.55
N GLY A 187 23.80 4.03 4.86
CA GLY A 187 24.03 5.06 5.86
C GLY A 187 23.11 6.29 5.72
N LEU A 188 21.95 6.13 5.06
CA LEU A 188 20.99 7.22 4.88
C LEU A 188 20.07 7.41 6.09
N VAL A 189 19.84 6.33 6.85
CA VAL A 189 19.08 6.33 8.10
C VAL A 189 19.91 5.61 9.14
N GLU A 190 20.11 6.22 10.31
CA GLU A 190 21.02 5.69 11.35
C GLU A 190 20.50 4.40 11.96
N GLN A 191 19.19 4.30 12.19
CA GLN A 191 18.57 3.17 12.86
C GLN A 191 17.37 2.66 12.08
N VAL A 192 17.45 1.43 11.57
CA VAL A 192 16.33 0.74 10.93
C VAL A 192 16.12 -0.60 11.60
N SER A 193 14.90 -0.85 12.06
CA SER A 193 14.46 -2.14 12.60
C SER A 193 13.20 -2.59 11.87
N VAL A 194 13.26 -3.74 11.20
CA VAL A 194 12.11 -4.37 10.56
C VAL A 194 11.94 -5.76 11.14
N ALA A 195 10.72 -6.08 11.57
CA ALA A 195 10.37 -7.40 12.05
C ALA A 195 9.03 -7.83 11.46
N ILE A 196 9.02 -9.00 10.81
CA ILE A 196 7.82 -9.59 10.19
C ILE A 196 7.54 -10.92 10.86
N ARG A 197 6.33 -11.08 11.40
CA ARG A 197 5.90 -12.27 12.13
C ARG A 197 4.58 -12.81 11.58
N GLY A 198 4.45 -14.14 11.60
CA GLY A 198 3.26 -14.88 11.20
C GLY A 198 2.34 -15.21 12.37
N LEU A 199 1.04 -15.29 12.09
CA LEU A 199 0.00 -15.79 12.99
C LEU A 199 -0.84 -16.89 12.32
N PRO A 200 -1.31 -17.89 13.09
CA PRO A 200 -2.18 -18.96 12.57
C PRO A 200 -3.63 -18.48 12.42
N THR A 201 -3.84 -17.33 11.79
CA THR A 201 -5.16 -16.75 11.52
C THR A 201 -5.13 -15.92 10.25
N ILE A 202 -6.29 -15.77 9.63
CA ILE A 202 -6.50 -14.79 8.57
C ILE A 202 -7.14 -13.51 9.14
N PRO A 203 -6.68 -12.31 8.72
CA PRO A 203 -7.30 -11.05 9.13
C PRO A 203 -8.73 -10.90 8.60
N GLY A 204 -9.67 -10.50 9.47
CA GLY A 204 -10.92 -9.87 9.04
C GLY A 204 -10.77 -8.39 8.71
N GLU A 205 -9.69 -7.76 9.16
CA GLU A 205 -9.36 -6.36 8.94
C GLU A 205 -7.85 -6.16 8.74
N LYS A 206 -7.47 -5.13 7.98
CA LYS A 206 -6.11 -4.58 7.94
C LYS A 206 -6.03 -3.35 8.82
N ARG A 207 -4.97 -3.24 9.62
CA ARG A 207 -4.70 -2.07 10.45
C ARG A 207 -3.27 -1.59 10.34
N TYR A 208 -3.12 -0.27 10.43
CA TYR A 208 -1.84 0.43 10.45
C TYR A 208 -1.86 1.39 11.63
N LEU A 209 -1.01 1.18 12.62
CA LEU A 209 -0.72 2.15 13.67
C LEU A 209 0.54 2.90 13.24
N ILE A 210 0.41 4.21 13.06
CA ILE A 210 1.42 5.06 12.45
C ILE A 210 1.87 6.09 13.49
N ASN A 211 3.18 6.11 13.78
CA ASN A 211 3.85 7.04 14.68
C ASN A 211 3.15 7.18 16.05
N GLY A 212 2.51 6.10 16.53
CA GLY A 212 1.77 6.07 17.81
C GLY A 212 0.59 7.03 17.92
N THR A 213 0.17 7.68 16.83
CA THR A 213 -0.82 8.77 16.87
C THR A 213 -1.93 8.62 15.83
N GLU A 214 -1.72 7.87 14.76
CA GLU A 214 -2.71 7.64 13.71
C GLU A 214 -2.99 6.15 13.55
N MET A 215 -4.26 5.79 13.36
CA MET A 215 -4.70 4.43 13.09
C MET A 215 -5.54 4.41 11.82
N LEU A 216 -5.16 3.56 10.88
CA LEU A 216 -5.96 3.25 9.69
C LEU A 216 -6.57 1.87 9.85
N THR A 217 -7.85 1.71 9.53
CA THR A 217 -8.53 0.41 9.51
C THR A 217 -9.18 0.20 8.15
N GLY A 218 -8.99 -0.98 7.55
CA GLY A 218 -9.74 -1.42 6.38
C GLY A 218 -10.31 -2.81 6.65
N TYR A 219 -11.50 -3.09 6.16
CA TYR A 219 -12.15 -4.40 6.36
C TYR A 219 -11.96 -5.27 5.14
N TYR A 220 -11.77 -6.57 5.35
CA TYR A 220 -11.73 -7.54 4.27
C TYR A 220 -13.14 -8.10 4.01
N SER A 221 -13.63 -7.97 2.79
CA SER A 221 -14.83 -8.65 2.27
C SER A 221 -14.45 -9.97 1.60
N LEU A 222 -15.34 -10.94 1.66
CA LEU A 222 -15.24 -12.15 0.84
C LEU A 222 -15.90 -11.92 -0.50
N GLU A 223 -15.15 -12.16 -1.57
CA GLU A 223 -15.61 -11.94 -2.93
C GLU A 223 -15.27 -13.12 -3.82
N ARG A 224 -16.09 -13.33 -4.85
CA ARG A 224 -15.81 -14.32 -5.90
C ARG A 224 -14.92 -13.69 -6.95
N GLY A 225 -13.79 -14.33 -7.23
CA GLY A 225 -12.81 -13.90 -8.22
C GLY A 225 -12.42 -15.03 -9.16
N GLN A 226 -11.59 -14.69 -10.15
CA GLN A 226 -11.03 -15.63 -11.11
C GLN A 226 -9.52 -15.68 -10.95
N MET A 227 -9.01 -16.83 -10.52
CA MET A 227 -7.60 -17.13 -10.39
C MET A 227 -7.08 -17.71 -11.71
N GLN A 228 -6.45 -16.87 -12.51
CA GLN A 228 -5.82 -17.23 -13.80
C GLN A 228 -4.31 -17.47 -13.65
N ASN A 229 -3.62 -17.82 -14.74
CA ASN A 229 -2.17 -18.06 -14.80
C ASN A 229 -1.69 -19.20 -13.87
N ASN A 230 -2.50 -20.25 -13.74
CA ASN A 230 -2.07 -21.44 -13.02
C ASN A 230 -1.05 -22.23 -13.84
N PRO A 231 -0.13 -22.98 -13.21
CA PRO A 231 0.91 -23.75 -13.93
C PRO A 231 0.36 -24.74 -14.95
N ASP A 232 -0.85 -25.25 -14.73
CA ASP A 232 -1.57 -26.17 -15.61
C ASP A 232 -2.45 -25.45 -16.66
N GLY A 233 -2.44 -24.11 -16.69
CA GLY A 233 -3.24 -23.28 -17.59
C GLY A 233 -4.72 -23.14 -17.20
N ALA A 234 -5.17 -23.80 -16.12
CA ALA A 234 -6.56 -23.70 -15.67
C ALA A 234 -6.89 -22.28 -15.15
N SER A 235 -8.16 -21.89 -15.25
CA SER A 235 -8.73 -20.78 -14.46
C SER A 235 -9.56 -21.37 -13.33
N LEU A 236 -9.45 -20.81 -12.13
CA LEU A 236 -10.17 -21.28 -10.95
C LEU A 236 -11.10 -20.19 -10.43
N ASP A 237 -12.35 -20.56 -10.17
CA ASP A 237 -13.28 -19.75 -9.40
C ASP A 237 -12.84 -19.75 -7.94
N VAL A 238 -12.49 -18.60 -7.39
CA VAL A 238 -11.97 -18.50 -6.01
C VAL A 238 -12.83 -17.61 -5.14
N LEU A 239 -12.95 -17.96 -3.87
CA LEU A 239 -13.33 -17.03 -2.82
C LEU A 239 -12.06 -16.38 -2.28
N GLU A 240 -11.96 -15.06 -2.39
CA GLU A 240 -10.81 -14.26 -1.99
C GLU A 240 -11.20 -13.12 -1.06
N LEU A 241 -10.20 -12.53 -0.39
CA LEU A 241 -10.37 -11.42 0.54
C LEU A 241 -9.97 -10.11 -0.15
N ARG A 242 -10.87 -9.14 -0.22
CA ARG A 242 -10.64 -7.82 -0.84
C ARG A 242 -10.89 -6.70 0.16
N SER A 243 -10.23 -5.56 -0.04
CA SER A 243 -10.35 -4.41 0.86
C SER A 243 -10.00 -3.11 0.14
N ASP A 244 -11.01 -2.29 -0.11
CA ASP A 244 -10.90 -1.11 -0.98
C ASP A 244 -10.60 0.19 -0.23
N ASP A 245 -11.11 0.33 1.00
CA ASP A 245 -11.06 1.56 1.77
C ASP A 245 -10.23 1.45 3.05
N LEU A 246 -9.64 2.59 3.44
CA LEU A 246 -8.98 2.78 4.72
C LEU A 246 -9.65 3.94 5.46
N PHE A 247 -10.10 3.66 6.67
CA PHE A 247 -10.72 4.62 7.56
C PHE A 247 -9.67 5.13 8.54
N ALA A 248 -9.32 6.41 8.43
CA ALA A 248 -8.36 7.05 9.32
C ALA A 248 -8.98 7.53 10.63
N SER A 249 -8.23 7.41 11.72
CA SER A 249 -8.50 8.01 13.02
C SER A 249 -7.19 8.53 13.62
N SER A 250 -7.22 9.69 14.28
CA SER A 250 -6.02 10.33 14.82
C SER A 250 -6.24 10.78 16.27
N LEU A 251 -5.22 10.57 17.11
CA LEU A 251 -5.17 11.00 18.50
C LEU A 251 -4.82 12.49 18.67
N THR A 252 -4.29 13.11 17.61
CA THR A 252 -3.87 14.51 17.58
C THR A 252 -4.88 15.41 16.89
N ALA A 253 -5.97 14.86 16.37
CA ALA A 253 -7.04 15.64 15.77
C ALA A 253 -7.75 16.50 16.84
N GLU A 254 -8.12 17.72 16.49
CA GLU A 254 -8.94 18.54 17.37
C GLU A 254 -10.28 17.85 17.62
N GLY A 255 -10.67 17.72 18.90
CA GLY A 255 -11.91 17.07 19.29
C GLY A 255 -11.86 15.54 19.41
N THR A 256 -10.70 14.88 19.34
CA THR A 256 -10.60 13.42 19.58
C THR A 256 -11.24 13.05 20.91
N SER A 257 -12.27 12.20 20.84
CA SER A 257 -13.06 11.78 21.98
C SER A 257 -12.31 10.82 22.90
N ALA A 258 -12.73 10.73 24.17
CA ALA A 258 -12.20 9.74 25.11
C ALA A 258 -12.41 8.30 24.62
N LEU A 259 -13.51 8.05 23.91
CA LEU A 259 -13.81 6.74 23.32
C LEU A 259 -12.80 6.36 22.22
N GLU A 260 -12.42 7.29 21.35
CA GLU A 260 -11.42 7.04 20.31
C GLU A 260 -10.04 6.76 20.89
N ARG A 261 -9.64 7.51 21.94
CA ARG A 261 -8.39 7.23 22.68
C ARG A 261 -8.40 5.83 23.29
N ALA A 262 -9.49 5.48 24.00
CA ALA A 262 -9.65 4.16 24.58
C ALA A 262 -9.64 3.05 23.52
N ARG A 263 -10.26 3.27 22.35
CA ARG A 263 -10.21 2.32 21.22
C ARG A 263 -8.78 2.14 20.72
N PHE A 264 -8.04 3.22 20.51
CA PHE A 264 -6.64 3.16 20.07
C PHE A 264 -5.78 2.34 21.06
N GLU A 265 -5.89 2.62 22.36
CA GLU A 265 -5.18 1.86 23.40
C GLU A 265 -5.54 0.37 23.42
N GLN A 266 -6.79 0.02 23.15
CA GLN A 266 -7.21 -1.39 23.04
C GLN A 266 -6.60 -2.06 21.82
N VAL A 267 -6.48 -1.36 20.69
CA VAL A 267 -5.84 -1.90 19.49
C VAL A 267 -4.33 -2.08 19.69
N VAL A 268 -3.66 -1.13 20.36
CA VAL A 268 -2.25 -1.28 20.74
C VAL A 268 -2.07 -2.51 21.64
N ARG A 269 -2.85 -2.63 22.72
CA ARG A 269 -2.80 -3.81 23.61
C ARG A 269 -3.07 -5.12 22.88
N TRP A 270 -4.02 -5.10 21.95
CA TRP A 270 -4.32 -6.24 21.11
C TRP A 270 -3.10 -6.61 20.26
N PHE A 271 -2.44 -5.63 19.62
CA PHE A 271 -1.25 -5.87 18.80
C PHE A 271 -0.12 -6.49 19.62
N GLU A 272 0.25 -5.86 20.74
CA GLU A 272 1.33 -6.36 21.62
C GLU A 272 1.06 -7.78 22.13
N SER A 273 -0.19 -8.04 22.54
CA SER A 273 -0.58 -9.38 23.01
C SER A 273 -0.33 -10.47 21.94
N ARG A 274 -0.61 -10.20 20.66
CA ARG A 274 -0.31 -11.18 19.60
C ARG A 274 1.17 -11.21 19.30
N TRP A 275 1.80 -10.04 19.22
CA TRP A 275 3.21 -9.89 18.92
C TRP A 275 4.10 -10.70 19.87
N ASP A 276 3.86 -10.59 21.18
CA ASP A 276 4.69 -11.21 22.21
C ASP A 276 4.35 -12.68 22.46
N GLN A 277 3.06 -13.03 22.47
CA GLN A 277 2.63 -14.34 22.95
C GLN A 277 2.56 -15.38 21.84
N VAL A 278 2.03 -15.00 20.66
CA VAL A 278 1.61 -15.96 19.63
C VAL A 278 2.48 -15.85 18.38
N ALA A 279 2.82 -14.63 17.96
CA ALA A 279 3.48 -14.39 16.70
C ALA A 279 4.88 -15.04 16.67
N ARG A 280 5.25 -15.56 15.50
CA ARG A 280 6.56 -16.19 15.26
C ARG A 280 7.22 -15.54 14.05
N PRO A 281 8.57 -15.43 14.00
CA PRO A 281 9.26 -14.91 12.82
C PRO A 281 8.75 -15.58 11.54
N LEU A 282 8.42 -14.77 10.51
CA LEU A 282 7.91 -15.28 9.26
C LEU A 282 9.09 -15.63 8.33
N PRO A 283 9.24 -16.87 7.85
CA PRO A 283 10.32 -17.24 6.94
C PRO A 283 10.05 -16.66 5.54
N LEU A 284 10.78 -15.58 5.20
CA LEU A 284 10.64 -14.88 3.92
C LEU A 284 11.48 -15.50 2.80
N ALA A 285 12.59 -16.16 3.15
CA ALA A 285 13.34 -16.98 2.21
C ALA A 285 12.62 -18.33 1.98
N ASP A 286 12.69 -18.85 0.76
CA ASP A 286 12.34 -20.24 0.52
C ASP A 286 13.38 -21.13 1.22
N GLU A 287 12.92 -22.10 2.03
CA GLU A 287 13.86 -23.07 2.60
C GLU A 287 14.53 -23.85 1.46
N PRO A 288 15.86 -23.91 1.39
CA PRO A 288 16.56 -24.78 0.45
C PRO A 288 16.32 -26.23 0.87
N GLY A 289 15.26 -26.88 0.36
CA GLY A 289 15.00 -28.29 0.67
C GLY A 289 13.68 -28.93 0.23
N SER A 290 12.68 -28.19 -0.27
CA SER A 290 11.39 -28.80 -0.67
C SER A 290 11.30 -29.21 -2.16
N GLN A 291 12.44 -29.34 -2.85
CA GLN A 291 12.45 -30.06 -4.13
C GLN A 291 12.76 -31.55 -3.85
N ILE A 292 11.82 -32.41 -4.29
CA ILE A 292 11.92 -33.87 -4.41
C ILE A 292 11.59 -34.66 -3.13
N ARG A 293 10.30 -34.95 -2.94
CA ARG A 293 9.86 -36.36 -2.87
C ARG A 293 8.71 -36.56 -3.84
N ARG A 294 9.03 -37.24 -4.95
CA ARG A 294 8.06 -37.89 -5.83
C ARG A 294 7.45 -39.08 -5.11
#